data_AF-A0A821V8Y2-F1
#
_entry.id   AF-A0A821V8Y2-F1
#
_cell.length_a   1.000
_cell.length_b   1.000
_cell.length_c   1.000
_cell.angle_alpha   90.00
_cell.angle_beta   90.00
_cell.angle_gamma   90.00
#
_symmetry.space_group_name_H-M   'P 1'
#
loop_
_entity.id
_entity.type
_entity.pdbx_description
1 polymer ?
#
loop_
_entity_poly.entity_id
_entity_poly.type
_entity_poly.pdbx_seq_one_letter_code
_entity_poly.pdbx_strand_id
1 'polypeptide(L)'
;MDRSHVISYYQQLWRLAECFDLVKEYEQKMNIRYELLIRARSDSVLDIVPRTLEPLNNSTLVKPNENDFGCYNDRFSIGSMSIMEKYMRRWHDLSRCHVENLHTESFLKLFLNRFNINVQLMTRLSYKEQPHGDRRCH
;
A
#
# COMPACT_ATOMS: atom_id res chain seq x y z
N MET A 1 -7.55 -22.26 4.72
CA MET A 1 -7.11 -20.98 5.34
C MET A 1 -7.91 -20.80 6.62
N ASP A 2 -7.26 -20.49 7.74
CA ASP A 2 -7.96 -20.18 9.00
C ASP A 2 -8.82 -18.91 8.80
N ARG A 3 -10.08 -18.94 9.28
CA ARG A 3 -11.05 -17.83 9.15
C ARG A 3 -10.54 -16.54 9.81
N SER A 4 -9.66 -16.67 10.81
CA SER A 4 -9.02 -15.56 11.52
C SER A 4 -8.19 -14.65 10.58
N HIS A 5 -7.45 -15.24 9.63
CA HIS A 5 -6.59 -14.50 8.69
C HIS A 5 -7.40 -13.66 7.69
N VAL A 6 -8.57 -14.16 7.27
CA VAL A 6 -9.47 -13.43 6.38
C VAL A 6 -9.98 -12.18 7.08
N ILE A 7 -10.47 -12.30 8.31
CA ILE A 7 -10.98 -11.14 9.08
C ILE A 7 -9.87 -10.10 9.29
N SER A 8 -8.66 -10.53 9.67
CA SER A 8 -7.51 -9.65 9.86
C SER A 8 -7.16 -8.88 8.57
N TYR A 9 -7.18 -9.54 7.42
CA TYR A 9 -6.88 -8.88 6.16
C TYR A 9 -7.95 -7.85 5.75
N TYR A 10 -9.23 -8.18 5.94
CA TYR A 10 -10.34 -7.26 5.67
C TYR A 10 -10.23 -6.00 6.55
N GLN A 11 -9.89 -6.17 7.83
CA GLN A 11 -9.62 -5.06 8.73
C GLN A 11 -8.44 -4.20 8.25
N GLN A 12 -7.33 -4.81 7.80
CA GLN A 12 -6.19 -4.08 7.26
C GLN A 12 -6.59 -3.22 6.06
N LEU A 13 -7.37 -3.76 5.12
CA LEU A 13 -7.86 -3.01 3.97
C LEU A 13 -8.76 -1.86 4.35
N TRP A 14 -9.68 -2.07 5.29
CA TRP A 14 -10.55 -1.01 5.79
C TRP A 14 -9.74 0.12 6.45
N ARG A 15 -8.74 -0.21 7.27
CA ARG A 15 -7.84 0.78 7.89
C ARG A 15 -7.06 1.59 6.85
N LEU A 16 -6.66 0.99 5.73
CA LEU A 16 -6.01 1.75 4.64
C LEU A 16 -6.94 2.80 4.05
N ALA A 17 -8.22 2.48 3.86
CA ALA A 17 -9.21 3.45 3.38
C ALA A 17 -9.36 4.62 4.36
N GLU A 18 -9.47 4.34 5.67
CA GLU A 18 -9.52 5.37 6.71
C GLU A 18 -8.25 6.24 6.73
N CYS A 19 -7.06 5.64 6.59
CA CYS A 19 -5.82 6.41 6.50
C CYS A 19 -5.83 7.37 5.31
N PHE A 20 -6.40 6.98 4.18
CA PHE A 20 -6.52 7.87 3.02
C PHE A 20 -7.52 9.00 3.27
N ASP A 21 -8.65 8.73 3.94
CA ASP A 21 -9.61 9.76 4.33
C ASP A 21 -8.94 10.84 5.20
N LEU A 22 -8.12 10.43 6.18
CA LEU A 22 -7.35 11.37 7.01
C LEU A 22 -6.39 12.25 6.20
N VAL A 23 -5.75 11.69 5.15
CA VAL A 23 -4.91 12.48 4.24
C VAL A 23 -5.74 13.53 3.51
N LYS A 24 -6.92 13.17 3.01
CA LYS A 24 -7.82 14.10 2.30
C LYS A 24 -8.38 15.18 3.22
N GLU A 25 -8.74 14.84 4.44
CA GLU A 25 -9.17 15.80 5.46
C GLU A 25 -8.06 16.82 5.77
N TYR A 26 -6.81 16.35 5.88
CA TYR A 26 -5.66 17.24 6.10
C TYR A 26 -5.40 18.16 4.90
N GLU A 27 -5.45 17.65 3.68
CA GLU A 27 -5.36 18.46 2.45
C GLU A 27 -6.39 19.58 2.44
N GLN A 28 -7.66 19.26 2.76
CA GLN A 28 -8.74 20.24 2.83
C GLN A 28 -8.50 21.27 3.92
N LYS A 29 -8.16 20.81 5.13
CA LYS A 29 -7.91 21.68 6.29
C LYS A 29 -6.79 22.68 6.04
N MET A 30 -5.73 22.24 5.35
CA MET A 30 -4.54 23.05 5.10
C MET A 30 -4.57 23.75 3.74
N ASN A 31 -5.59 23.53 2.91
CA ASN A 31 -5.69 24.00 1.53
C ASN A 31 -4.44 23.66 0.70
N ILE A 32 -3.97 22.42 0.83
CA ILE A 32 -2.83 21.89 0.08
C ILE A 32 -3.26 20.70 -0.77
N ARG A 33 -2.40 20.29 -1.70
CA ARG A 33 -2.54 19.02 -2.44
C ARG A 33 -1.20 18.31 -2.44
N TYR A 34 -1.20 17.08 -1.97
CA TYR A 34 -0.05 16.20 -2.13
C TYR A 34 0.04 15.73 -3.57
N GLU A 35 1.26 15.60 -4.07
CA GLU A 35 1.51 15.03 -5.41
C GLU A 35 1.68 13.51 -5.32
N LEU A 36 2.31 13.04 -4.24
CA LEU A 36 2.66 11.66 -3.99
C LEU A 36 2.20 11.24 -2.59
N LEU A 37 1.84 9.96 -2.45
CA LEU A 37 1.62 9.31 -1.17
C LEU A 37 2.56 8.12 -1.03
N ILE A 38 3.17 8.03 0.16
CA ILE A 38 3.96 6.87 0.58
C ILE A 38 3.13 6.08 1.57
N ARG A 39 2.89 4.81 1.25
CA ARG A 39 2.29 3.84 2.16
C ARG A 39 3.39 2.90 2.63
N ALA A 40 3.65 2.92 3.93
CA ALA A 40 4.49 1.94 4.62
C ALA A 40 3.65 1.21 5.67
N ARG A 41 3.87 -0.09 5.86
CA ARG A 41 3.35 -0.78 7.05
C ARG A 41 4.07 -0.22 8.28
N SER A 42 3.41 -0.17 9.44
CA SER A 42 4.00 0.34 10.70
C SER A 42 5.32 -0.33 11.07
N ASP A 43 5.48 -1.52 10.53
CA ASP A 43 6.49 -2.52 10.79
C ASP A 43 7.68 -2.40 9.82
N SER A 44 7.54 -1.54 8.81
CA SER A 44 8.42 -1.34 7.67
C SER A 44 9.02 0.06 7.74
N VAL A 45 10.29 0.16 8.11
CA VAL A 45 10.99 1.42 8.27
C VAL A 45 11.77 1.75 7.01
N LEU A 46 11.55 2.94 6.46
CA LEU A 46 12.33 3.44 5.34
C LEU A 46 13.81 3.51 5.70
N ASP A 47 14.64 2.85 4.89
CA ASP A 47 16.10 2.82 5.08
C ASP A 47 16.77 3.76 4.08
N ILE A 48 16.50 3.56 2.79
CA ILE A 48 17.01 4.42 1.71
C ILE A 48 15.82 4.98 0.94
N VAL A 49 15.71 6.31 0.92
CA VAL A 49 14.75 7.04 0.08
C VAL A 49 15.56 7.99 -0.80
N PRO A 50 15.34 8.01 -2.13
CA PRO A 50 16.01 8.97 -2.98
C PRO A 50 15.58 10.38 -2.59
N ARG A 51 16.53 11.34 -2.60
CA ARG A 51 16.27 12.75 -2.29
C ARG A 51 15.21 13.38 -3.19
N THR A 52 15.10 12.87 -4.41
CA THR A 52 14.09 13.21 -5.40
C THR A 52 13.38 11.94 -5.82
N LEU A 53 12.07 11.90 -5.59
CA LEU A 53 11.17 10.99 -6.26
C LEU A 53 10.58 11.79 -7.41
N GLU A 54 10.90 11.41 -8.65
CA GLU A 54 10.26 12.05 -9.79
C GLU A 54 8.75 11.81 -9.73
N PRO A 55 7.93 12.77 -10.20
CA PRO A 55 6.49 12.62 -10.22
C PRO A 55 6.14 11.32 -10.93
N LEU A 56 5.57 10.39 -10.18
CA LEU A 56 5.10 9.14 -10.76
C LEU A 56 3.90 9.47 -11.64
N ASN A 57 3.90 8.90 -12.85
CA ASN A 57 2.75 9.03 -13.74
C ASN A 57 1.48 8.46 -13.05
N ASN A 58 0.31 8.78 -13.57
CA ASN A 58 -0.97 8.32 -13.00
C ASN A 58 -1.30 6.83 -13.27
N SER A 59 -0.34 6.03 -13.74
CA SER A 59 -0.48 4.60 -13.96
C SER A 59 0.60 3.72 -13.33
N THR A 60 1.60 4.28 -12.63
CA THR A 60 2.72 3.51 -12.06
C THR A 60 2.80 3.68 -10.54
N LEU A 61 2.85 2.54 -9.86
CA LEU A 61 3.17 2.43 -8.44
C LEU A 61 4.62 1.94 -8.30
N VAL A 62 5.40 2.63 -7.49
CA VAL A 62 6.80 2.30 -7.21
C VAL A 62 6.93 1.51 -5.92
N LYS A 63 7.79 0.50 -5.94
CA LYS A 63 8.11 -0.34 -4.78
C LYS A 63 9.61 -0.54 -4.61
N PRO A 64 10.06 -0.81 -3.37
CA PRO A 64 11.42 -1.26 -3.10
C PRO A 64 11.69 -2.58 -3.81
N ASN A 65 12.92 -2.79 -4.26
CA ASN A 65 13.35 -4.06 -4.86
C ASN A 65 13.66 -5.12 -3.77
N GLU A 66 12.71 -5.32 -2.86
CA GLU A 66 12.89 -6.12 -1.65
C GLU A 66 11.61 -6.90 -1.33
N ASN A 67 11.78 -8.18 -1.01
CA ASN A 67 10.77 -9.15 -0.59
C ASN A 67 9.75 -9.61 -1.64
N ASP A 68 9.89 -10.90 -1.98
CA ASP A 68 9.35 -11.59 -3.14
C ASP A 68 7.91 -12.12 -2.95
N PHE A 69 7.02 -11.58 -3.79
CA PHE A 69 5.96 -12.33 -4.48
C PHE A 69 5.84 -11.76 -5.90
N GLY A 70 6.95 -11.73 -6.64
CA GLY A 70 7.02 -11.12 -7.97
C GLY A 70 6.64 -9.64 -7.99
N CYS A 71 7.15 -8.84 -7.04
CA CYS A 71 6.85 -7.40 -6.83
C CYS A 71 5.50 -7.06 -6.16
N TYR A 72 4.64 -8.04 -5.87
CA TYR A 72 3.30 -7.80 -5.33
C TYR A 72 3.22 -7.98 -3.81
N ASN A 73 3.95 -7.18 -3.02
CA ASN A 73 3.76 -7.13 -1.56
C ASN A 73 2.97 -5.89 -1.10
N ASP A 74 2.18 -5.99 -0.02
CA ASP A 74 1.51 -4.84 0.58
C ASP A 74 2.29 -4.34 1.80
N ARG A 75 3.61 -4.17 1.69
CA ARG A 75 4.47 -3.66 2.77
C ARG A 75 4.88 -2.22 2.51
N PHE A 76 5.24 -1.92 1.27
CA PHE A 76 5.68 -0.59 0.89
C PHE A 76 5.19 -0.22 -0.52
N SER A 77 4.72 1.01 -0.71
CA SER A 77 4.24 1.51 -2.00
C SER A 77 4.30 3.03 -2.08
N ILE A 78 4.74 3.55 -3.23
CA ILE A 78 4.73 4.98 -3.55
C ILE A 78 3.92 5.16 -4.84
N GLY A 79 3.05 6.16 -4.89
CA GLY A 79 2.31 6.49 -6.10
C GLY A 79 1.82 7.92 -6.08
N SER A 80 1.33 8.40 -7.23
CA SER A 80 0.57 9.64 -7.26
C SER A 80 -0.71 9.52 -6.45
N MET A 81 -1.26 10.64 -5.99
CA MET A 81 -2.49 10.64 -5.20
C MET A 81 -3.65 9.92 -5.90
N SER A 82 -3.75 9.99 -7.22
CA SER A 82 -4.83 9.35 -7.99
C SER A 82 -4.73 7.81 -7.99
N ILE A 83 -3.51 7.26 -8.05
CA ILE A 83 -3.27 5.82 -7.94
C ILE A 83 -3.46 5.38 -6.50
N MET A 84 -2.90 6.16 -5.57
CA MET A 84 -2.90 5.80 -4.16
C MET A 84 -4.31 5.87 -3.57
N GLU A 85 -5.19 6.71 -4.10
CA GLU A 85 -6.62 6.64 -3.79
C GLU A 85 -7.19 5.26 -4.09
N LYS A 86 -7.03 4.76 -5.34
CA LYS A 86 -7.49 3.42 -5.72
C LYS A 86 -6.84 2.35 -4.84
N TYR A 87 -5.53 2.43 -4.66
CA TYR A 87 -4.75 1.47 -3.88
C TYR A 87 -5.24 1.36 -2.44
N MET A 88 -5.42 2.49 -1.75
CA MET A 88 -5.78 2.56 -0.34
C MET A 88 -7.28 2.27 -0.12
N ARG A 89 -8.13 2.60 -1.10
CA ARG A 89 -9.58 2.39 -1.06
C ARG A 89 -10.05 1.03 -1.59
N ARG A 90 -9.14 0.11 -1.92
CA ARG A 90 -9.49 -1.23 -2.46
C ARG A 90 -10.42 -2.08 -1.57
N TRP A 91 -10.54 -1.71 -0.29
CA TRP A 91 -11.59 -2.23 0.59
C TRP A 91 -12.98 -2.12 -0.03
N HIS A 92 -13.32 -0.98 -0.64
CA HIS A 92 -14.64 -0.75 -1.22
C HIS A 92 -14.93 -1.62 -2.45
N ASP A 93 -13.89 -2.06 -3.16
CA ASP A 93 -14.03 -3.05 -4.23
C ASP A 93 -14.23 -4.45 -3.67
N LEU A 94 -13.46 -4.83 -2.63
CA LEU A 94 -13.60 -6.14 -1.99
C LEU A 94 -14.94 -6.30 -1.28
N SER A 95 -15.47 -5.25 -0.64
CA SER A 95 -16.76 -5.32 0.06
C SER A 95 -17.95 -5.53 -0.87
N ARG A 96 -17.81 -5.21 -2.17
CA ARG A 96 -18.84 -5.40 -3.20
C ARG A 96 -18.81 -6.79 -3.83
N CYS A 97 -17.64 -7.43 -3.86
CA CYS A 97 -17.45 -8.76 -4.44
C CYS A 97 -16.82 -9.68 -3.39
N HIS A 98 -17.62 -10.57 -2.79
CA HIS A 98 -17.08 -11.54 -1.84
C HIS A 98 -16.13 -12.50 -2.60
N VAL A 99 -14.84 -12.43 -2.29
CA VAL A 99 -13.83 -13.32 -2.87
C VAL A 99 -13.40 -14.30 -1.80
N GLU A 100 -13.70 -15.59 -2.03
CA GLU A 100 -13.25 -16.69 -1.19
C GLU A 100 -11.74 -16.96 -1.37
N ASN A 101 -11.07 -17.46 -0.33
CA ASN A 101 -9.65 -17.85 -0.35
C ASN A 101 -8.70 -16.72 -0.78
N LEU A 102 -8.91 -15.53 -0.22
CA LEU A 102 -8.18 -14.34 -0.58
C LEU A 102 -6.72 -14.38 -0.08
N HIS A 103 -5.79 -14.72 -0.98
CA HIS A 103 -4.36 -14.48 -0.74
C HIS A 103 -4.05 -13.00 -0.99
N THR A 104 -3.50 -12.31 -0.01
CA THR A 104 -3.24 -10.85 0.00
C THR A 104 -2.57 -10.35 -1.28
N GLU A 105 -1.48 -11.00 -1.68
CA GLU A 105 -0.66 -10.66 -2.83
C GLU A 105 -1.38 -10.96 -4.16
N SER A 106 -2.17 -12.04 -4.20
CA SER A 106 -2.95 -12.39 -5.38
C SER A 106 -4.09 -11.40 -5.61
N PHE A 107 -4.79 -10.99 -4.55
CA PHE A 107 -5.79 -9.94 -4.63
C PHE A 107 -5.18 -8.61 -5.06
N LEU A 108 -4.04 -8.23 -4.47
CA LEU A 108 -3.35 -7.01 -4.87
C LEU A 108 -2.98 -7.04 -6.36
N LYS A 109 -2.43 -8.13 -6.87
CA LYS A 109 -2.10 -8.29 -8.29
C LYS A 109 -3.34 -8.16 -9.19
N LEU A 110 -4.43 -8.86 -8.86
CA LEU A 110 -5.68 -8.78 -9.62
C LEU A 110 -6.26 -7.37 -9.63
N PHE A 111 -6.23 -6.70 -8.47
CA PHE A 111 -6.69 -5.33 -8.32
C PHE A 111 -5.87 -4.37 -9.20
N LEU A 112 -4.54 -4.40 -9.11
CA LEU A 112 -3.67 -3.53 -9.90
C LEU A 112 -3.85 -3.77 -11.39
N ASN A 113 -3.95 -5.03 -11.83
CA ASN A 113 -4.21 -5.38 -13.22
C ASN A 113 -5.55 -4.86 -13.72
N ARG A 114 -6.63 -4.99 -12.93
CA ARG A 114 -7.97 -4.48 -13.28
C ARG A 114 -7.97 -2.98 -13.56
N PHE A 115 -7.15 -2.23 -12.84
CA PHE A 115 -7.05 -0.77 -12.98
C PHE A 115 -5.89 -0.31 -13.88
N ASN A 116 -5.22 -1.24 -14.58
CA ASN A 116 -4.03 -0.98 -15.41
C ASN A 116 -2.95 -0.18 -14.66
N ILE A 117 -2.72 -0.54 -13.39
CA ILE A 117 -1.66 0.05 -12.56
C ILE A 117 -0.40 -0.81 -12.71
N ASN A 118 0.63 -0.24 -13.32
CA ASN A 118 1.95 -0.84 -13.45
C ASN A 118 2.68 -0.80 -12.11
N VAL A 119 3.45 -1.85 -11.83
CA VAL A 119 4.36 -1.90 -10.69
C VAL A 119 5.79 -1.75 -11.21
N GLN A 120 6.48 -0.72 -10.75
CA GLN A 120 7.89 -0.50 -11.06
C GLN A 120 8.73 -0.69 -9.79
N LEU A 121 9.75 -1.52 -9.89
CA LEU A 121 10.75 -1.65 -8.84
C LEU A 121 11.76 -0.51 -8.92
N MET A 122 12.08 0.07 -7.78
CA MET A 122 13.10 1.10 -7.65
C MET A 122 14.24 0.58 -6.79
N THR A 123 15.40 0.36 -7.41
CA THR A 123 16.60 -0.19 -6.75
C THR A 123 17.24 0.76 -5.74
N ARG A 124 16.92 2.06 -5.82
CA ARG A 124 17.39 3.11 -4.89
C ARG A 124 16.40 3.38 -3.76
N LEU A 125 15.38 2.55 -3.60
CA LEU A 125 14.40 2.61 -2.54
C LEU A 125 14.50 1.29 -1.75
N SER A 126 14.71 1.39 -0.44
CA SER A 126 14.76 0.25 0.47
C SER A 126 14.01 0.52 1.77
N TYR A 127 13.55 -0.55 2.39
CA TYR A 127 13.00 -0.53 3.73
C TYR A 127 13.53 -1.71 4.55
N LYS A 128 13.65 -1.50 5.86
CA LYS A 128 14.00 -2.55 6.82
C LYS A 128 12.76 -2.92 7.60
N GLU A 129 12.54 -4.21 7.73
CA GLU A 129 11.52 -4.72 8.65
C GLU A 129 12.08 -4.59 10.05
N GLN A 130 11.36 -3.82 10.88
CA GLN A 130 11.59 -3.93 12.31
C GLN A 130 11.05 -5.30 12.78
N PRO A 131 11.70 -5.96 13.74
CA PRO A 131 11.15 -7.20 14.30
C PRO A 131 10.00 -6.88 15.27
N HIS A 132 8.86 -7.56 15.15
CA HIS A 132 7.69 -7.41 16.02
C HIS A 132 7.29 -8.74 16.65
N GLY A 133 6.95 -8.76 17.94
CA GLY A 133 6.49 -9.95 18.68
C GLY A 133 6.74 -9.89 20.19
N ASP A 134 6.27 -10.90 20.95
CA ASP A 134 6.14 -10.97 22.43
C ASP A 134 7.31 -10.48 23.30
N ARG A 135 8.50 -10.26 22.74
CA ARG A 135 9.69 -9.84 23.49
C ARG A 135 10.25 -8.47 23.10
N ARG A 136 9.63 -7.77 22.16
CA ARG A 136 10.08 -6.45 21.69
C ARG A 136 8.85 -5.62 21.34
N CYS A 137 8.34 -4.88 22.32
CA CYS A 137 7.39 -3.78 22.08
C CYS A 137 8.18 -2.48 21.90
N HIS A 138 7.64 -1.59 21.06
CA HIS A 138 8.18 -0.27 20.75
C HIS A 138 8.39 0.61 21.99
#